data_AF-A0A6P8N455-F1
#
_entry.id   AF-A0A6P8N455-F1
#
_cell.length_a   1.000
_cell.length_b   1.000
_cell.length_c   1.000
_cell.angle_alpha   90.00
_cell.angle_beta   90.00
_cell.angle_gamma   90.00
#
_symmetry.space_group_name_H-M   'P 1'
#
loop_
_entity.id
_entity.type
_entity.pdbx_description
1 polymer ?
#
loop_
_entity_poly.entity_id
_entity_poly.type
_entity_poly.pdbx_seq_one_letter_code
_entity_poly.pdbx_strand_id
1 'polypeptide(L)'
;MATSDMQVKELEKHASGQAFELILSPRSSESAPEFPLSPPKKKDVSLEEIQRKFEAAEEKRKSHEAEVLKQLAEKREHEKEVHQKAIEENNLFSKMAEEKLTHKMEANKENRETQMAAKLERLREKDKKVKEVRKNKETKDDAEN
;
A
#
# COMPACT_ATOMS: atom_id res chain seq x y z
N MET A 1 -17.99 94.12 -11.39
CA MET A 1 -17.52 92.75 -11.10
C MET A 1 -18.08 91.85 -12.19
N ALA A 2 -17.21 91.32 -13.04
CA ALA A 2 -17.60 90.61 -14.26
C ALA A 2 -18.12 89.21 -13.92
N THR A 3 -19.42 88.98 -14.09
CA THR A 3 -20.05 87.65 -14.06
C THR A 3 -20.08 87.12 -15.48
N SER A 4 -18.99 86.50 -15.95
CA SER A 4 -18.91 85.96 -17.30
C SER A 4 -18.18 84.62 -17.36
N ASP A 5 -18.54 83.65 -16.51
CA ASP A 5 -17.95 82.30 -16.53
C ASP A 5 -18.97 81.18 -16.19
N MET A 6 -20.20 81.23 -16.71
CA MET A 6 -21.17 80.12 -16.53
C MET A 6 -21.74 79.70 -17.88
N GLN A 7 -21.40 78.48 -18.33
CA GLN A 7 -21.84 77.94 -19.62
C GLN A 7 -22.76 76.74 -19.41
N VAL A 8 -23.98 76.81 -19.93
CA VAL A 8 -24.96 75.72 -19.92
C VAL A 8 -25.00 75.07 -21.30
N LYS A 9 -24.81 73.76 -21.37
CA LYS A 9 -24.97 72.96 -22.59
C LYS A 9 -26.16 72.04 -22.39
N GLU A 10 -27.25 72.29 -23.11
CA GLU A 10 -28.42 71.40 -23.05
C GLU A 10 -28.08 70.06 -23.74
N LEU A 11 -28.48 68.94 -23.13
CA LEU A 11 -28.26 67.60 -23.67
C LEU A 11 -29.55 67.06 -24.29
N GLU A 12 -30.52 66.73 -23.45
CA GLU A 12 -31.75 66.07 -23.88
C GLU A 12 -32.95 66.65 -23.13
N LYS A 13 -34.09 66.76 -23.83
CA LYS A 13 -35.38 67.10 -23.22
C LYS A 13 -36.37 66.01 -23.60
N HIS A 14 -36.99 65.41 -22.61
CA HIS A 14 -38.05 64.43 -22.77
C HIS A 14 -39.29 64.85 -21.97
N ALA A 15 -40.43 64.20 -22.21
CA ALA A 15 -41.70 64.58 -21.60
C ALA A 15 -41.66 64.66 -20.06
N SER A 16 -40.79 63.87 -19.42
CA SER A 16 -40.61 63.82 -17.97
C SER A 16 -39.47 64.70 -17.43
N GLY A 17 -38.73 65.44 -18.26
CA GLY A 17 -37.65 66.29 -17.75
C GLY A 17 -36.66 66.81 -18.79
N GLN A 18 -35.69 67.58 -18.31
CA GLN A 18 -34.62 68.15 -19.12
C GLN A 18 -33.26 67.88 -18.46
N ALA A 19 -32.29 67.46 -19.26
CA ALA A 19 -30.89 67.26 -18.89
C ALA A 19 -30.00 68.31 -19.55
N PHE A 20 -29.05 68.84 -18.79
CA PHE A 20 -28.04 69.80 -19.25
C PHE A 20 -26.76 69.65 -18.46
N GLU A 21 -25.64 70.03 -19.06
CA GLU A 21 -24.32 70.12 -18.47
C GLU A 21 -24.03 71.58 -18.11
N LEU A 22 -23.66 71.84 -16.86
CA LEU A 22 -23.31 73.16 -16.37
C LEU A 22 -21.79 73.23 -16.15
N ILE A 23 -21.11 74.05 -16.95
CA ILE A 23 -19.67 74.28 -16.90
C ILE A 23 -19.44 75.63 -16.22
N LEU A 24 -18.98 75.59 -14.96
CA LEU A 24 -18.66 76.78 -14.16
C LEU A 24 -17.23 77.29 -14.40
N SER A 25 -16.37 76.46 -15.00
CA SER A 25 -15.01 76.80 -15.41
C SER A 25 -14.59 75.83 -16.51
N PRO A 26 -13.99 76.28 -17.62
CA PRO A 26 -13.45 75.38 -18.63
C PRO A 26 -12.37 74.49 -17.99
N ARG A 27 -12.37 73.21 -18.36
CA ARG A 27 -11.32 72.29 -17.90
C ARG A 27 -9.98 72.84 -18.36
N SER A 28 -9.04 73.07 -17.44
CA SER A 28 -7.64 73.34 -17.81
C SER A 28 -7.20 72.20 -18.74
N SER A 29 -6.58 72.53 -19.87
CA SER A 29 -6.18 71.57 -20.91
C SER A 29 -5.15 70.52 -20.46
N GLU A 30 -4.78 70.51 -19.19
CA GLU A 30 -3.87 69.56 -18.55
C GLU A 30 -4.54 68.91 -17.35
N SER A 31 -5.37 67.90 -17.62
CA SER A 31 -5.41 66.64 -16.87
C SER A 31 -6.68 65.91 -17.28
N ALA A 32 -6.58 65.04 -18.28
CA ALA A 32 -7.36 63.81 -18.21
C ALA A 32 -7.06 63.21 -16.82
N PRO A 33 -8.05 62.73 -16.05
CA PRO A 33 -7.78 62.15 -14.75
C PRO A 33 -6.76 61.01 -14.94
N GLU A 34 -5.52 61.24 -14.49
CA GLU A 34 -4.40 60.28 -14.57
C GLU A 34 -4.59 59.11 -13.60
N PHE A 35 -5.73 59.07 -12.93
CA PHE A 35 -6.11 58.01 -12.01
C PHE A 35 -7.07 57.04 -12.72
N PRO A 36 -6.69 55.76 -12.90
CA PRO A 36 -7.64 54.76 -13.33
C PRO A 36 -8.65 54.54 -12.20
N LEU A 37 -9.78 55.25 -12.24
CA LEU A 37 -10.88 55.16 -11.27
C LEU A 37 -11.68 53.85 -11.38
N SER A 38 -11.16 52.85 -12.10
CA SER A 38 -11.74 51.52 -12.19
C SER A 38 -10.63 50.47 -12.31
N PRO A 39 -10.79 49.30 -11.66
CA PRO A 39 -9.93 48.16 -11.93
C PRO A 39 -9.82 47.96 -13.45
N PRO A 40 -8.64 47.63 -13.99
CA PRO A 40 -8.49 47.39 -15.41
C PRO A 40 -9.54 46.38 -15.84
N LYS A 41 -10.28 46.68 -16.92
CA LYS A 41 -11.27 45.77 -17.49
C LYS A 41 -10.59 44.43 -17.70
N LYS A 42 -10.89 43.44 -16.85
CA LYS A 42 -10.38 42.09 -17.04
C LYS A 42 -10.93 41.62 -18.38
N LYS A 43 -10.09 41.00 -19.21
CA LYS A 43 -10.57 40.32 -20.42
C LYS A 43 -11.66 39.33 -19.98
N ASP A 44 -12.79 39.34 -20.68
CA ASP A 44 -13.88 38.41 -20.40
C ASP A 44 -13.34 36.99 -20.55
N VAL A 45 -13.41 36.23 -19.45
CA VAL A 45 -12.95 34.84 -19.40
C VAL A 45 -13.86 34.03 -20.32
N SER A 46 -13.29 33.29 -21.27
CA SER A 46 -14.11 32.53 -22.22
C SER A 46 -14.85 31.39 -21.51
N LEU A 47 -15.96 30.94 -22.08
CA LEU A 47 -16.72 29.80 -21.55
C LEU A 47 -15.83 28.54 -21.40
N GLU A 48 -14.93 28.32 -22.36
CA GLU A 48 -13.97 27.20 -22.36
C GLU A 48 -12.94 27.32 -21.22
N GLU A 49 -12.45 28.52 -20.91
CA GLU A 49 -11.54 28.74 -19.79
C GLU A 49 -12.22 28.49 -18.43
N ILE A 50 -13.50 28.85 -18.31
CA ILE A 50 -14.30 28.58 -17.12
C ILE A 50 -14.51 27.07 -16.96
N GLN A 51 -14.94 26.37 -18.03
CA GLN A 51 -15.12 24.92 -18.03
C GLN A 51 -13.82 24.20 -17.67
N ARG A 52 -12.70 24.58 -18.28
CA ARG A 52 -11.38 23.98 -18.01
C ARG A 52 -10.97 24.13 -16.54
N LYS A 53 -11.33 25.23 -15.86
CA LYS A 53 -11.08 25.40 -14.42
C LYS A 53 -11.96 24.48 -13.57
N PHE A 54 -13.22 24.29 -13.93
CA PHE A 54 -14.11 23.34 -13.25
C PHE A 54 -13.62 21.91 -13.41
N GLU A 55 -13.27 21.51 -14.64
CA GLU A 55 -12.71 20.19 -14.95
C GLU A 55 -11.41 19.94 -14.19
N ALA A 56 -10.50 20.91 -14.14
CA ALA A 56 -9.25 20.78 -13.39
C ALA A 56 -9.48 20.62 -11.86
N ALA A 57 -10.52 21.26 -11.32
CA ALA A 57 -10.90 21.07 -9.91
C ALA A 57 -11.53 19.69 -9.67
N GLU A 58 -12.33 19.20 -10.63
CA GLU A 58 -12.91 17.86 -10.57
C GLU A 58 -11.85 16.76 -10.68
N GLU A 59 -10.91 16.88 -11.62
CA GLU A 59 -9.75 16.00 -11.78
C GLU A 59 -8.94 15.90 -10.48
N LYS A 60 -8.66 17.05 -9.83
CA LYS A 60 -7.96 17.06 -8.53
C LYS A 60 -8.75 16.34 -7.44
N ARG A 61 -10.07 16.50 -7.41
CA ARG A 61 -10.94 15.78 -6.46
C ARG A 61 -10.88 14.28 -6.70
N LYS A 62 -11.04 13.84 -7.95
CA LYS A 62 -10.98 12.42 -8.35
C LYS A 62 -9.62 11.81 -8.06
N SER A 63 -8.53 12.53 -8.37
CA SER A 63 -7.17 12.08 -8.10
C SER A 63 -6.92 11.89 -6.60
N HIS A 64 -7.37 12.84 -5.77
CA HIS A 64 -7.24 12.71 -4.32
C HIS A 64 -8.05 11.52 -3.77
N GLU A 65 -9.29 11.36 -4.24
CA GLU A 65 -10.13 10.22 -3.87
C GLU A 65 -9.50 8.89 -4.26
N ALA A 66 -8.96 8.79 -5.48
CA ALA A 66 -8.28 7.60 -5.96
C ALA A 66 -7.03 7.26 -5.11
N GLU A 67 -6.24 8.26 -4.72
CA GLU A 67 -5.08 8.06 -3.84
C GLU A 67 -5.50 7.58 -2.45
N VAL A 68 -6.58 8.14 -1.88
CA VAL A 68 -7.11 7.66 -0.59
C VAL A 68 -7.60 6.22 -0.69
N LEU A 69 -8.33 5.87 -1.77
CA LEU A 69 -8.79 4.51 -2.00
C LEU A 69 -7.63 3.52 -2.19
N LYS A 70 -6.56 3.94 -2.88
CA LYS A 70 -5.35 3.14 -3.04
C LYS A 70 -4.70 2.85 -1.68
N GLN A 71 -4.49 3.85 -0.84
CA GLN A 71 -3.92 3.67 0.50
C GLN A 71 -4.80 2.78 1.40
N LEU A 72 -6.13 2.88 1.27
CA LEU A 72 -7.06 1.99 1.97
C LEU A 72 -6.95 0.54 1.46
N ALA A 73 -6.82 0.34 0.15
CA ALA A 73 -6.62 -0.99 -0.44
C ALA A 73 -5.30 -1.62 0.03
N GLU A 74 -4.20 -0.86 0.01
CA GLU A 74 -2.89 -1.30 0.51
C GLU A 74 -2.94 -1.73 1.97
N LYS A 75 -3.64 -0.96 2.84
CA LYS A 75 -3.84 -1.36 4.25
C LYS A 75 -4.63 -2.65 4.39
N ARG A 76 -5.67 -2.85 3.57
CA ARG A 76 -6.48 -4.09 3.58
C ARG A 76 -5.71 -5.29 3.06
N GLU A 77 -4.82 -5.09 2.11
CA GLU A 77 -3.91 -6.13 1.65
C GLU A 77 -2.93 -6.52 2.76
N HIS A 78 -2.31 -5.53 3.41
CA HIS A 78 -1.40 -5.77 4.52
C HIS A 78 -2.06 -6.52 5.70
N GLU A 79 -3.29 -6.18 6.06
CA GLU A 79 -4.06 -6.92 7.08
C GLU A 79 -4.21 -8.41 6.72
N LYS A 80 -4.49 -8.72 5.45
CA LYS A 80 -4.58 -10.10 4.96
C LYS A 80 -3.24 -10.80 5.01
N GLU A 81 -2.16 -10.14 4.57
CA GLU A 81 -0.81 -10.70 4.63
C GLU A 81 -0.39 -11.04 6.06
N VAL A 82 -0.65 -10.14 7.01
CA VAL A 82 -0.34 -10.37 8.43
C VAL A 82 -1.11 -11.58 8.96
N HIS A 83 -2.40 -11.68 8.64
CA HIS A 83 -3.22 -12.81 9.08
C HIS A 83 -2.75 -14.13 8.46
N GLN A 84 -2.47 -14.12 7.15
CA GLN A 84 -1.96 -15.27 6.42
C GLN A 84 -0.61 -15.74 6.97
N LYS A 85 0.31 -14.80 7.24
CA LYS A 85 1.61 -15.09 7.84
C LYS A 85 1.49 -15.74 9.22
N ALA A 86 0.57 -15.27 10.05
CA ALA A 86 0.33 -15.88 11.36
C ALA A 86 -0.15 -17.34 11.24
N ILE A 87 -1.02 -17.64 10.26
CA ILE A 87 -1.46 -19.00 9.97
C ILE A 87 -0.29 -19.86 9.46
N GLU A 88 0.51 -19.34 8.55
CA GLU A 88 1.65 -20.03 7.97
C GLU A 88 2.72 -20.37 9.02
N GLU A 89 3.07 -19.43 9.89
CA GLU A 89 4.03 -19.66 10.97
C GLU A 89 3.54 -20.73 11.96
N ASN A 90 2.25 -20.71 12.30
CA ASN A 90 1.64 -21.74 13.15
C ASN A 90 1.68 -23.14 12.49
N ASN A 91 1.37 -23.21 11.21
CA ASN A 91 1.44 -24.45 10.45
C ASN A 91 2.89 -24.96 10.34
N LEU A 92 3.84 -24.05 10.13
CA LEU A 92 5.26 -24.39 10.08
C LEU A 92 5.76 -24.94 11.42
N PHE A 93 5.36 -24.32 12.53
CA PHE A 93 5.70 -24.82 13.86
C PHE A 93 5.18 -26.24 14.09
N SER A 94 3.92 -26.48 13.72
CA SER A 94 3.27 -27.78 13.87
C SER A 94 3.96 -28.85 13.02
N LYS A 95 4.28 -28.53 11.76
CA LYS A 95 5.01 -29.41 10.85
C LYS A 95 6.42 -29.74 11.37
N MET A 96 7.18 -28.74 11.81
CA MET A 96 8.53 -28.97 12.35
C MET A 96 8.49 -29.81 13.63
N ALA A 97 7.49 -29.61 14.49
CA ALA A 97 7.31 -30.40 15.70
C ALA A 97 6.99 -31.87 15.37
N GLU A 98 6.12 -32.09 14.37
CA GLU A 98 5.77 -33.43 13.87
C GLU A 98 6.98 -34.13 13.27
N GLU A 99 7.69 -33.51 12.33
CA GLU A 99 8.89 -34.06 11.69
C GLU A 99 9.98 -34.42 12.71
N LYS A 100 10.15 -33.58 13.75
CA LYS A 100 11.12 -33.85 14.81
C LYS A 100 10.70 -35.04 15.68
N LEU A 101 9.40 -35.21 15.93
CA LEU A 101 8.89 -36.34 16.68
C LEU A 101 9.02 -37.64 15.88
N THR A 102 8.61 -37.65 14.61
CA THR A 102 8.71 -38.83 13.74
C THR A 102 10.15 -39.29 13.63
N HIS A 103 11.09 -38.39 13.37
CA HIS A 103 12.51 -38.71 13.31
C HIS A 103 13.03 -39.32 14.62
N LYS A 104 12.63 -38.77 15.78
CA LYS A 104 13.01 -39.34 17.09
C LYS A 104 12.44 -40.74 17.32
N MET A 105 11.20 -40.98 16.89
CA MET A 105 10.55 -42.28 17.03
C MET A 105 11.20 -43.33 16.13
N GLU A 106 11.55 -42.96 14.90
CA GLU A 106 12.29 -43.83 13.97
C GLU A 106 13.68 -44.17 14.51
N ALA A 107 14.45 -43.17 14.93
CA ALA A 107 15.76 -43.40 15.54
C ALA A 107 15.66 -44.26 16.81
N ASN A 108 14.63 -44.09 17.64
CA ASN A 108 14.40 -44.94 18.81
C ASN A 108 14.11 -46.39 18.42
N LYS A 109 13.25 -46.58 17.41
CA LYS A 109 12.88 -47.90 16.89
C LYS A 109 14.11 -48.63 16.33
N GLU A 110 14.88 -47.97 15.46
CA GLU A 110 16.10 -48.52 14.89
C GLU A 110 17.11 -48.90 15.97
N ASN A 111 17.35 -48.00 16.94
CA ASN A 111 18.25 -48.28 18.06
C ASN A 111 17.81 -49.52 18.86
N ARG A 112 16.50 -49.66 19.12
CA ARG A 112 15.95 -50.83 19.82
C ARG A 112 16.14 -52.10 19.00
N GLU A 113 15.89 -52.05 17.70
CA GLU A 113 16.08 -53.17 16.78
C GLU A 113 17.55 -53.58 16.70
N THR A 114 18.48 -52.63 16.59
CA THR A 114 19.93 -52.90 16.60
C THR A 114 20.37 -53.57 17.90
N GLN A 115 19.91 -53.08 19.06
CA GLN A 115 20.24 -53.69 20.35
C GLN A 115 19.69 -55.12 20.47
N MET A 116 18.47 -55.35 20.00
CA MET A 116 17.86 -56.69 20.01
C MET A 116 18.57 -57.63 19.04
N ALA A 117 18.89 -57.16 17.84
CA ALA A 117 19.64 -57.93 16.85
C ALA A 117 21.02 -58.33 17.38
N ALA A 118 21.76 -57.41 17.99
CA ALA A 118 23.06 -57.70 18.59
C ALA A 118 22.97 -58.73 19.72
N LYS A 119 21.92 -58.68 20.56
CA LYS A 119 21.68 -59.70 21.59
C LYS A 119 21.39 -61.07 20.99
N LEU A 120 20.53 -61.13 19.97
CA LEU A 120 20.17 -62.38 19.29
C LEU A 120 21.38 -62.99 18.55
N GLU A 121 22.23 -62.17 17.95
CA GLU A 121 23.45 -62.60 17.29
C GLU A 121 24.43 -63.24 18.28
N ARG A 122 24.70 -62.59 19.43
CA ARG A 122 25.54 -63.17 20.50
C ARG A 122 25.01 -64.51 21.02
N LEU A 123 23.68 -64.67 21.09
CA LEU A 123 23.07 -65.95 21.47
C LEU A 123 23.27 -67.02 20.40
N ARG A 124 23.06 -66.67 19.12
CA ARG A 124 23.32 -67.58 17.98
C ARG A 124 24.78 -68.02 17.92
N GLU A 125 25.73 -67.13 18.19
CA GLU A 125 27.16 -67.48 18.27
C GLU A 125 27.45 -68.46 19.39
N LYS A 126 26.85 -68.28 20.58
CA LYS A 126 26.97 -69.23 21.68
C LYS A 126 26.41 -70.61 21.30
N ASP A 127 25.24 -70.65 20.67
CA ASP A 127 24.64 -71.91 20.23
C ASP A 127 25.50 -72.64 19.18
N LYS A 128 26.08 -71.90 18.23
CA LYS A 128 27.05 -72.45 17.27
C LYS A 128 28.26 -73.06 17.99
N LYS A 129 28.86 -72.31 18.92
CA LYS A 129 30.01 -72.79 19.71
C LYS A 129 29.69 -74.05 20.51
N VAL A 130 28.51 -74.13 21.12
CA VAL A 130 28.07 -75.34 21.85
C VAL A 130 27.96 -76.54 20.90
N LYS A 131 27.39 -76.36 19.71
CA LYS A 131 27.30 -77.43 18.70
C LYS A 131 28.68 -77.89 18.22
N GLU A 132 29.60 -76.95 17.97
CA GLU A 132 30.99 -77.26 17.60
C GLU A 132 31.70 -78.05 18.70
N VAL A 133 31.55 -77.66 19.97
CA VAL A 133 32.14 -78.39 21.11
C VAL A 133 31.60 -79.81 21.19
N ARG A 134 30.29 -80.03 20.97
CA ARG A 134 29.71 -81.39 20.95
C ARG A 134 30.27 -82.23 19.81
N LYS A 135 30.31 -81.69 18.59
CA LYS A 135 30.88 -82.37 17.42
C LYS A 135 32.35 -82.72 17.62
N ASN A 136 33.14 -81.78 18.17
CA ASN A 136 34.55 -82.02 18.47
C ASN A 136 34.75 -83.12 19.52
N LYS A 137 33.82 -83.26 20.48
CA LYS A 137 33.85 -84.37 21.44
C LYS A 137 33.58 -85.69 20.75
N GLU A 138 32.50 -85.79 19.97
CA GLU A 138 32.14 -87.01 19.22
C GLU A 138 33.31 -87.49 18.34
N THR A 139 33.92 -86.60 17.57
CA THR A 139 35.08 -86.95 16.71
C THR A 139 36.33 -87.39 17.46
N LYS A 140 36.52 -86.98 18.73
CA LYS A 140 37.63 -87.45 19.56
C LYS A 140 37.34 -88.82 20.15
N ASP A 141 36.13 -89.01 20.66
CA ASP A 141 35.67 -90.30 21.18
C ASP A 141 35.72 -91.39 20.08
N ASP A 142 35.42 -91.03 18.81
CA ASP A 142 35.55 -91.91 17.64
C ASP A 142 37.00 -92.20 17.21
N ALA A 143 37.97 -91.34 17.59
CA ALA A 143 39.39 -91.51 17.25
C ALA A 143 40.18 -92.27 18.33
N GLU A 144 39.63 -92.39 19.53
CA GLU A 144 40.21 -93.12 20.67
C GLU A 144 39.62 -94.54 20.83
N ASN A 145 38.65 -94.93 20.00
CA ASN A 145 38.04 -96.27 19.90
C ASN A 145 38.55 -97.03 18.67
#